data_AF-A0A1D8UTH8-F1
#
_entry.id   AF-A0A1D8UTH8-F1
#
_cell.length_a   1.000
_cell.length_b   1.000
_cell.length_c   1.000
_cell.angle_alpha   90.00
_cell.angle_beta   90.00
_cell.angle_gamma   90.00
#
_symmetry.space_group_name_H-M   'P 1'
#
loop_
_entity.id
_entity.type
_entity.pdbx_description
1 polymer ?
#
loop_
_entity_poly.entity_id
_entity_poly.type
_entity_poly.pdbx_seq_one_letter_code
_entity_poly.pdbx_strand_id
1 'polypeptide(L)'
;MRLITPERFAKMAFDVRKRGSGRMPDDLVIARSFAAAMDDPDPSGRQLSYTITTDCVDRQQDTIAADGWDLSSYLKSPVVLWGHNQDLVIGKAISVDRVDNGLKATVEFQPADMPIVGGWAEYAYRSGVSGFVRATSVGFRPLEWDLTEDPDRDGDGWFPGIDFRRQELTEFSIVGVPCNPEALLDPSVAPITISSDADDLKNLTSRRNAASRAAERRRLHDIRSKRIASLA
;
A
#
# COMPACT_ATOMS: atom_id res chain seq x y z
N MET A 1 -18.21 -4.99 -9.07
CA MET A 1 -17.96 -4.11 -7.91
C MET A 1 -18.03 -2.65 -8.37
N ARG A 2 -18.72 -1.76 -7.66
CA ARG A 2 -18.66 -0.31 -7.95
C ARG A 2 -17.63 0.34 -7.03
N LEU A 3 -16.49 0.79 -7.55
CA LEU A 3 -15.64 1.70 -6.79
C LEU A 3 -16.43 2.96 -6.47
N ILE A 4 -16.52 3.27 -5.18
CA ILE A 4 -17.07 4.51 -4.66
C ILE A 4 -15.90 5.28 -4.06
N THR A 5 -15.64 6.46 -4.60
CA THR A 5 -14.61 7.35 -4.06
C THR A 5 -15.03 7.82 -2.66
N PRO A 6 -14.09 8.12 -1.76
CA PRO A 6 -14.38 8.70 -0.45
C PRO A 6 -15.43 9.83 -0.45
N GLU A 7 -15.43 10.79 -1.38
CA GLU A 7 -16.46 11.85 -1.42
C GLU A 7 -17.86 11.28 -1.72
N ARG A 8 -17.93 10.21 -2.52
CA ARG A 8 -19.17 9.55 -2.89
C ARG A 8 -19.68 8.62 -1.78
N PHE A 9 -18.79 8.07 -0.94
CA PHE A 9 -19.17 7.36 0.27
C PHE A 9 -19.69 8.31 1.34
N ALA A 10 -18.97 9.41 1.60
CA ALA A 10 -19.38 10.42 2.58
C ALA A 10 -20.73 11.07 2.21
N LYS A 11 -21.01 11.27 0.91
CA LYS A 11 -22.35 11.64 0.43
C LYS A 11 -23.43 10.60 0.78
N MET A 12 -23.13 9.30 0.65
CA MET A 12 -24.07 8.23 1.02
C MET A 12 -24.28 8.15 2.54
N ALA A 13 -23.23 8.35 3.35
CA ALA A 13 -23.33 8.43 4.81
C ALA A 13 -24.17 9.64 5.26
N PHE A 14 -24.03 10.80 4.60
CA PHE A 14 -24.89 11.97 4.83
C PHE A 14 -26.37 11.69 4.50
N ASP A 15 -26.66 10.97 3.41
CA ASP A 15 -28.03 10.57 3.06
C ASP A 15 -28.62 9.56 4.07
N VAL A 16 -27.78 8.71 4.69
CA VAL A 16 -28.14 7.80 5.80
C VAL A 16 -28.49 8.60 7.06
N ARG A 17 -27.69 9.61 7.44
CA ARG A 17 -27.93 10.51 8.61
C ARG A 17 -29.32 11.16 8.56
N LYS A 18 -29.88 11.39 7.36
CA LYS A 18 -31.23 11.94 7.15
C LYS A 18 -32.36 10.90 7.11
N ARG A 19 -32.06 9.60 7.02
CA ARG A 19 -33.05 8.53 6.75
C ARG A 19 -33.13 7.44 7.83
N GLY A 20 -32.20 7.41 8.78
CA GLY A 20 -32.35 6.66 10.03
C GLY A 20 -32.10 5.15 9.98
N SER A 21 -31.48 4.60 8.92
CA SER A 21 -30.88 3.26 8.99
C SER A 21 -29.60 3.13 8.15
N GLY A 22 -28.50 2.80 8.82
CA GLY A 22 -27.14 2.72 8.25
C GLY A 22 -26.76 1.35 7.70
N ARG A 23 -27.66 0.67 6.98
CA ARG A 23 -27.34 -0.61 6.34
C ARG A 23 -26.80 -0.37 4.93
N MET A 24 -25.47 -0.42 4.80
CA MET A 24 -24.79 -0.32 3.50
C MET A 24 -25.12 -1.52 2.59
N PRO A 25 -25.07 -1.36 1.26
CA PRO A 25 -25.17 -2.48 0.31
C PRO A 25 -24.03 -3.48 0.51
N ASP A 26 -24.31 -4.77 0.25
CA ASP A 26 -23.39 -5.88 0.53
C ASP A 26 -22.17 -5.99 -0.43
N ASP A 27 -22.00 -5.06 -1.39
CA ASP A 27 -21.05 -5.17 -2.52
C ASP A 27 -20.02 -4.00 -2.63
N LEU A 28 -19.72 -3.31 -1.52
CA LEU A 28 -18.98 -2.04 -1.52
C LEU A 28 -17.55 -2.11 -0.93
N VAL A 29 -16.57 -1.48 -1.61
CA VAL A 29 -15.15 -1.34 -1.19
C VAL A 29 -14.61 0.06 -1.59
N ILE A 30 -13.67 0.63 -0.80
CA ILE A 30 -13.13 2.01 -0.90
C ILE A 30 -11.59 1.99 -1.00
N ALA A 31 -10.96 2.90 -1.76
CA ALA A 31 -9.49 3.01 -1.93
C ALA A 31 -8.97 4.38 -2.46
N ARG A 32 -7.80 4.90 -2.01
CA ARG A 32 -7.02 6.04 -2.63
C ARG A 32 -5.55 6.23 -2.12
N SER A 33 -4.77 7.20 -2.66
CA SER A 33 -3.27 7.25 -2.65
C SER A 33 -2.49 8.57 -2.23
N PHE A 34 -1.15 8.74 -2.51
CA PHE A 34 -0.02 9.55 -1.82
C PHE A 34 1.36 8.88 -1.28
N ALA A 35 2.54 8.85 -1.97
CA ALA A 35 3.71 7.88 -1.80
C ALA A 35 5.05 8.26 -1.05
N ALA A 36 5.98 7.28 -0.81
CA ALA A 36 7.37 7.42 -0.26
C ALA A 36 8.35 6.21 -0.55
N ALA A 37 9.68 6.29 -0.26
CA ALA A 37 10.78 5.54 -0.97
C ALA A 37 11.94 4.82 -0.17
N MET A 38 12.58 3.80 -0.81
CA MET A 38 13.90 3.06 -0.66
C MET A 38 14.31 2.39 0.70
N ASP A 39 15.06 1.26 0.86
CA ASP A 39 15.82 0.34 -0.05
C ASP A 39 15.95 -1.15 0.50
N ASP A 40 16.64 -2.05 -0.24
CA ASP A 40 16.66 -3.57 -0.37
C ASP A 40 16.98 -4.55 0.84
N PRO A 41 16.25 -5.69 1.03
CA PRO A 41 16.67 -6.88 1.81
C PRO A 41 16.80 -8.28 1.10
N ASP A 42 17.57 -9.17 1.77
CA ASP A 42 18.13 -10.50 1.41
C ASP A 42 17.11 -11.67 1.12
N PRO A 43 17.49 -12.79 0.45
CA PRO A 43 16.59 -13.50 -0.48
C PRO A 43 16.06 -14.88 -0.01
N SER A 44 15.85 -15.12 1.29
CA SER A 44 15.32 -16.40 1.78
C SER A 44 13.79 -16.50 1.63
N GLY A 45 13.33 -16.62 0.38
CA GLY A 45 11.92 -16.62 0.01
C GLY A 45 11.42 -15.23 -0.40
N ARG A 46 10.56 -15.16 -1.41
CA ARG A 46 9.97 -13.89 -1.90
C ARG A 46 8.83 -13.48 -0.98
N GLN A 47 9.19 -13.05 0.22
CA GLN A 47 8.26 -12.70 1.29
C GLN A 47 8.58 -11.31 1.86
N LEU A 48 7.54 -10.56 2.21
CA LEU A 48 7.64 -9.25 2.88
C LEU A 48 6.52 -9.11 3.92
N SER A 49 6.85 -8.59 5.09
CA SER A 49 5.90 -8.35 6.19
C SER A 49 5.50 -6.88 6.26
N TYR A 50 4.22 -6.61 6.44
CA TYR A 50 3.64 -5.28 6.47
C TYR A 50 2.76 -5.12 7.70
N THR A 51 2.76 -3.93 8.27
CA THR A 51 1.59 -3.43 9.00
C THR A 51 0.56 -3.05 7.94
N ILE A 52 -0.61 -3.70 7.92
CA ILE A 52 -1.62 -3.48 6.85
C ILE A 52 -2.68 -2.45 7.22
N THR A 53 -2.87 -2.20 8.51
CA THR A 53 -3.68 -1.13 9.07
C THR A 53 -3.36 -0.99 10.55
N THR A 54 -3.52 0.22 11.08
CA THR A 54 -3.61 0.49 12.52
C THR A 54 -4.94 1.15 12.85
N ASP A 55 -5.16 1.45 14.13
CA ASP A 55 -6.31 2.16 14.68
C ASP A 55 -6.15 3.70 14.70
N CYS A 56 -5.01 4.22 14.23
CA CYS A 56 -4.78 5.66 14.13
C CYS A 56 -5.80 6.35 13.19
N VAL A 57 -6.08 7.63 13.45
CA VAL A 57 -6.87 8.47 12.52
C VAL A 57 -6.19 8.50 11.16
N ASP A 58 -6.93 8.13 10.12
CA ASP A 58 -6.42 8.02 8.76
C ASP A 58 -6.53 9.34 7.98
N ARG A 59 -6.09 9.35 6.71
CA ARG A 59 -6.12 10.55 5.86
C ARG A 59 -7.53 11.01 5.46
N GLN A 60 -8.57 10.22 5.73
CA GLN A 60 -9.98 10.57 5.57
C GLN A 60 -10.63 11.07 6.86
N GLN A 61 -9.88 11.16 7.96
CA GLN A 61 -10.40 11.35 9.33
C GLN A 61 -11.15 10.14 9.88
N ASP A 62 -11.00 8.95 9.29
CA ASP A 62 -11.65 7.73 9.76
C ASP A 62 -10.76 7.00 10.80
N THR A 63 -11.35 6.21 11.70
CA THR A 63 -10.62 5.25 12.55
C THR A 63 -11.16 3.84 12.35
N ILE A 64 -10.31 2.83 12.53
CA ILE A 64 -10.69 1.41 12.37
C ILE A 64 -10.24 0.63 13.61
N ALA A 65 -11.20 0.21 14.44
CA ALA A 65 -10.90 -0.44 15.72
C ALA A 65 -10.12 -1.75 15.54
N ALA A 66 -8.98 -1.87 16.23
CA ALA A 66 -8.06 -3.01 16.10
C ALA A 66 -8.69 -4.36 16.53
N ASP A 67 -9.57 -4.35 17.53
CA ASP A 67 -10.33 -5.50 18.00
C ASP A 67 -11.56 -5.83 17.13
N GLY A 68 -12.06 -4.85 16.38
CA GLY A 68 -13.24 -4.95 15.51
C GLY A 68 -13.09 -5.82 14.25
N TRP A 69 -11.90 -6.35 13.95
CA TRP A 69 -11.63 -7.10 12.73
C TRP A 69 -12.20 -8.53 12.73
N ASP A 70 -13.06 -8.86 11.75
CA ASP A 70 -13.36 -10.23 11.34
C ASP A 70 -12.49 -10.62 10.13
N LEU A 71 -11.70 -11.69 10.29
CA LEU A 71 -10.80 -12.23 9.27
C LEU A 71 -11.30 -13.55 8.66
N SER A 72 -12.45 -14.06 9.12
CA SER A 72 -12.91 -15.43 8.86
C SER A 72 -13.27 -15.71 7.40
N SER A 73 -13.68 -14.70 6.65
CA SER A 73 -13.88 -14.78 5.20
C SER A 73 -12.55 -14.67 4.44
N TYR A 74 -11.74 -13.65 4.74
CA TYR A 74 -10.47 -13.40 4.06
C TYR A 74 -9.51 -14.60 4.13
N LEU A 75 -9.36 -15.21 5.31
CA LEU A 75 -8.43 -16.33 5.52
C LEU A 75 -8.78 -17.61 4.72
N LYS A 76 -9.97 -17.71 4.13
CA LYS A 76 -10.33 -18.81 3.20
C LYS A 76 -9.67 -18.65 1.83
N SER A 77 -9.33 -17.42 1.44
CA SER A 77 -8.69 -17.07 0.17
C SER A 77 -7.87 -15.78 0.37
N PRO A 78 -6.74 -15.84 1.09
CA PRO A 78 -6.00 -14.66 1.55
C PRO A 78 -5.17 -14.05 0.41
N VAL A 79 -5.84 -13.49 -0.60
CA VAL A 79 -5.22 -12.87 -1.78
C VAL A 79 -4.63 -11.51 -1.45
N VAL A 80 -3.51 -11.19 -2.09
CA VAL A 80 -2.87 -9.87 -2.02
C VAL A 80 -2.87 -9.27 -3.41
N LEU A 81 -3.49 -8.10 -3.53
CA LEU A 81 -3.70 -7.42 -4.82
C LEU A 81 -2.66 -6.32 -5.04
N TRP A 82 -2.57 -5.85 -6.28
CA TRP A 82 -1.90 -4.59 -6.60
C TRP A 82 -2.93 -3.48 -6.83
N GLY A 83 -2.84 -2.39 -6.06
CA GLY A 83 -3.60 -1.16 -6.30
C GLY A 83 -5.12 -1.31 -6.23
N HIS A 84 -5.65 -2.22 -5.41
CA HIS A 84 -7.07 -2.59 -5.34
C HIS A 84 -7.67 -3.12 -6.65
N ASN A 85 -6.81 -3.56 -7.59
CA ASN A 85 -7.25 -4.19 -8.82
C ASN A 85 -7.42 -5.70 -8.60
N GLN A 86 -8.67 -6.17 -8.66
CA GLN A 86 -9.04 -7.58 -8.48
C GLN A 86 -8.43 -8.51 -9.53
N ASP A 87 -8.06 -7.98 -10.71
CA ASP A 87 -7.38 -8.74 -11.77
C ASP A 87 -5.86 -8.90 -11.51
N LEU A 88 -5.28 -8.15 -10.56
CA LEU A 88 -3.85 -8.15 -10.24
C LEU A 88 -3.56 -8.81 -8.89
N VAL A 89 -3.90 -10.10 -8.77
CA VAL A 89 -3.50 -10.93 -7.63
C VAL A 89 -1.99 -11.19 -7.71
N ILE A 90 -1.18 -10.44 -6.96
CA ILE A 90 0.28 -10.49 -6.99
C ILE A 90 0.89 -11.46 -5.97
N GLY A 91 0.10 -11.93 -5.00
CA GLY A 91 0.56 -12.84 -3.97
C GLY A 91 -0.58 -13.34 -3.08
N LYS A 92 -0.20 -13.96 -1.97
CA LYS A 92 -1.11 -14.39 -0.89
C LYS A 92 -0.52 -13.97 0.47
N ALA A 93 -1.36 -13.75 1.47
CA ALA A 93 -0.89 -13.62 2.84
C ALA A 93 -0.69 -15.03 3.43
N ILE A 94 0.50 -15.27 3.97
CA ILE A 94 0.85 -16.52 4.68
C ILE A 94 0.68 -16.39 6.20
N SER A 95 0.63 -15.16 6.71
CA SER A 95 0.13 -14.83 8.05
C SER A 95 -0.71 -13.54 7.98
N VAL A 96 -1.72 -13.46 8.85
CA VAL A 96 -2.43 -12.22 9.18
C VAL A 96 -2.67 -12.23 10.68
N ASP A 97 -1.96 -11.37 11.38
CA ASP A 97 -1.80 -11.41 12.83
C ASP A 97 -2.39 -10.13 13.42
N ARG A 98 -3.24 -10.27 14.46
CA ARG A 98 -3.68 -9.11 15.25
C ARG A 98 -2.53 -8.65 16.14
N VAL A 99 -2.30 -7.34 16.17
CA VAL A 99 -1.37 -6.66 17.07
C VAL A 99 -2.12 -5.60 17.86
N ASP A 100 -1.53 -5.11 18.95
CA ASP A 100 -2.19 -4.22 19.92
C ASP A 100 -2.95 -3.04 19.29
N ASN A 101 -2.41 -2.46 18.21
CA ASN A 101 -2.97 -1.31 17.51
C ASN A 101 -3.49 -1.63 16.09
N GLY A 102 -3.65 -2.89 15.67
CA GLY A 102 -4.13 -3.20 14.32
C GLY A 102 -3.82 -4.59 13.78
N LEU A 103 -3.46 -4.66 12.50
CA LEU A 103 -3.14 -5.91 11.79
C LEU A 103 -1.76 -5.86 11.13
N LYS A 104 -1.04 -6.97 11.22
CA LYS A 104 0.14 -7.26 10.40
C LYS A 104 -0.13 -8.43 9.46
N ALA A 105 0.52 -8.46 8.32
CA ALA A 105 0.46 -9.59 7.40
C ALA A 105 1.80 -9.84 6.72
N THR A 106 2.13 -11.11 6.50
CA THR A 106 3.28 -11.51 5.70
C THR A 106 2.82 -12.00 4.34
N VAL A 107 3.30 -11.36 3.27
CA VAL A 107 2.95 -11.65 1.87
C VAL A 107 3.96 -12.61 1.26
N GLU A 108 3.51 -13.66 0.58
CA GLU A 108 4.31 -14.47 -0.35
C GLU A 108 3.92 -14.09 -1.78
N PHE A 109 4.90 -13.63 -2.58
CA PHE A 109 4.66 -13.12 -3.94
C PHE A 109 4.63 -14.25 -4.99
N GLN A 110 3.72 -14.14 -5.97
CA GLN A 110 3.62 -15.09 -7.08
C GLN A 110 4.92 -15.15 -7.90
N PRO A 111 5.35 -16.33 -8.40
CA PRO A 111 6.53 -16.49 -9.25
C PRO A 111 6.57 -15.50 -10.43
N ALA A 112 7.76 -14.96 -10.73
CA ALA A 112 7.93 -13.93 -11.75
C ALA A 112 7.61 -14.41 -13.19
N ASP A 113 7.65 -15.72 -13.41
CA ASP A 113 7.31 -16.43 -14.65
C ASP A 113 5.81 -16.75 -14.79
N MET A 114 4.96 -16.37 -13.82
CA MET A 114 3.50 -16.53 -13.94
C MET A 114 2.96 -15.71 -15.14
N PRO A 115 2.29 -16.33 -16.14
CA PRO A 115 2.07 -15.72 -17.46
C PRO A 115 1.26 -14.40 -17.50
N ILE A 116 0.42 -14.14 -16.50
CA ILE A 116 -0.49 -12.98 -16.47
C ILE A 116 0.00 -11.93 -15.47
N VAL A 117 0.32 -12.35 -14.25
CA VAL A 117 0.61 -11.46 -13.10
C VAL A 117 2.06 -11.50 -12.62
N GLY A 118 2.90 -12.40 -13.14
CA GLY A 118 4.27 -12.61 -12.66
C GLY A 118 5.13 -11.35 -12.75
N GLY A 119 5.01 -10.57 -13.83
CA GLY A 119 5.68 -9.27 -13.97
C GLY A 119 5.21 -8.22 -12.96
N TRP A 120 3.93 -8.24 -12.56
CA TRP A 120 3.40 -7.36 -11.51
C TRP A 120 3.81 -7.81 -10.11
N ALA A 121 3.83 -9.12 -9.85
CA ALA A 121 4.35 -9.67 -8.59
C ALA A 121 5.84 -9.40 -8.41
N GLU A 122 6.62 -9.50 -9.50
CA GLU A 122 8.04 -9.14 -9.51
C GLU A 122 8.26 -7.64 -9.32
N TYR A 123 7.48 -6.80 -10.00
CA TYR A 123 7.52 -5.36 -9.78
C TYR A 123 7.17 -5.00 -8.33
N ALA A 124 6.11 -5.59 -7.76
CA ALA A 124 5.66 -5.31 -6.40
C ALA A 124 6.68 -5.78 -5.35
N TYR A 125 7.18 -7.01 -5.47
CA TYR A 125 8.23 -7.54 -4.59
C TYR A 125 9.47 -6.65 -4.65
N ARG A 126 10.01 -6.40 -5.85
CA ARG A 126 11.21 -5.57 -6.00
C ARG A 126 11.01 -4.11 -5.60
N SER A 127 9.80 -3.56 -5.73
CA SER A 127 9.49 -2.19 -5.28
C SER A 127 9.32 -2.10 -3.76
N GLY A 128 8.83 -3.16 -3.10
CA GLY A 128 8.82 -3.25 -1.64
C GLY A 128 10.23 -3.39 -1.09
N VAL A 129 10.99 -4.34 -1.67
CA VAL A 129 12.41 -4.59 -1.40
C VAL A 129 13.22 -3.29 -1.58
N SER A 130 13.34 -2.74 -2.79
CA SER A 130 14.02 -1.46 -3.04
C SER A 130 13.20 -0.23 -2.62
N GLY A 131 12.27 -0.41 -1.68
CA GLY A 131 11.46 0.59 -0.98
C GLY A 131 10.67 1.62 -1.80
N PHE A 132 10.65 1.60 -3.13
CA PHE A 132 9.82 2.49 -3.95
C PHE A 132 8.32 2.40 -3.63
N VAL A 133 7.85 1.23 -3.19
CA VAL A 133 6.44 0.98 -2.83
C VAL A 133 6.37 0.12 -1.58
N ARG A 134 6.27 0.79 -0.43
CA ARG A 134 6.25 0.16 0.90
C ARG A 134 4.88 0.08 1.54
N ALA A 135 3.84 0.64 0.94
CA ALA A 135 2.55 0.78 1.59
C ALA A 135 1.56 -0.33 1.24
N THR A 136 0.65 -0.58 2.16
CA THR A 136 -0.49 -1.48 1.98
C THR A 136 -1.77 -0.78 2.42
N SER A 137 -2.90 -1.08 1.78
CA SER A 137 -4.20 -0.58 2.21
C SER A 137 -5.21 -1.72 2.24
N VAL A 138 -6.00 -1.77 3.29
CA VAL A 138 -7.10 -2.72 3.46
C VAL A 138 -8.32 -2.28 2.67
N GLY A 139 -8.98 -3.25 2.03
CA GLY A 139 -10.38 -3.17 1.64
C GLY A 139 -11.20 -3.95 2.68
N PHE A 140 -12.27 -3.35 3.18
CA PHE A 140 -13.10 -3.95 4.22
C PHE A 140 -14.58 -3.63 4.03
N ARG A 141 -15.44 -4.45 4.64
CA ARG A 141 -16.88 -4.24 4.72
C ARG A 141 -17.23 -3.79 6.15
N PRO A 142 -17.75 -2.58 6.35
CA PRO A 142 -18.16 -2.12 7.68
C PRO A 142 -19.38 -2.90 8.17
N LEU A 143 -19.35 -3.31 9.43
CA LEU A 143 -20.42 -4.06 10.09
C LEU A 143 -21.09 -3.20 11.18
N GLU A 144 -20.29 -2.48 11.98
CA GLU A 144 -20.71 -1.46 12.95
C GLU A 144 -19.80 -0.24 12.83
N TRP A 145 -20.41 0.95 12.76
CA TRP A 145 -19.73 2.22 12.56
C TRP A 145 -20.60 3.39 13.02
N ASP A 146 -19.95 4.48 13.39
CA ASP A 146 -20.59 5.71 13.83
C ASP A 146 -19.92 6.90 13.10
N LEU A 147 -20.65 8.00 12.93
CA LEU A 147 -20.00 9.27 12.56
C LEU A 147 -19.32 9.82 13.81
N THR A 148 -18.11 10.34 13.66
CA THR A 148 -17.37 10.89 14.78
C THR A 148 -18.03 12.18 15.28
N GLU A 149 -17.97 12.40 16.60
CA GLU A 149 -18.38 13.67 17.23
C GLU A 149 -17.19 14.61 17.47
N ASP A 150 -15.98 14.18 17.09
CA ASP A 150 -14.73 14.92 17.27
C ASP A 150 -14.66 16.15 16.34
N PRO A 151 -14.58 17.38 16.87
CA PRO A 151 -14.46 18.60 16.06
C PRO A 151 -13.19 18.65 15.20
N ASP A 152 -12.08 18.04 15.65
CA ASP A 152 -10.83 18.01 14.88
C ASP A 152 -10.93 17.10 13.64
N ARG A 153 -12.00 16.29 13.56
CA ARG A 153 -12.32 15.33 12.50
C ARG A 153 -13.63 15.67 11.74
N ASP A 154 -14.01 16.96 11.70
CA ASP A 154 -15.21 17.51 11.03
C ASP A 154 -16.55 16.96 11.60
N GLY A 155 -16.60 16.56 12.88
CA GLY A 155 -17.76 15.88 13.49
C GLY A 155 -19.11 16.62 13.37
N ASP A 156 -19.10 17.96 13.39
CA ASP A 156 -20.28 18.80 13.17
C ASP A 156 -20.46 19.27 11.72
N GLY A 157 -19.49 18.98 10.85
CA GLY A 157 -19.39 19.46 9.48
C GLY A 157 -20.14 18.63 8.42
N TRP A 158 -19.70 18.79 7.17
CA TRP A 158 -20.36 18.17 6.01
C TRP A 158 -19.83 16.74 5.78
N PHE A 159 -18.57 16.50 6.09
CA PHE A 159 -17.87 15.24 5.86
C PHE A 159 -17.17 14.76 7.15
N PRO A 160 -17.93 14.51 8.23
CA PRO A 160 -17.38 13.97 9.47
C PRO A 160 -16.67 12.65 9.20
N GLY A 161 -15.52 12.48 9.86
CA GLY A 161 -14.81 11.21 9.93
C GLY A 161 -15.67 10.10 10.54
N ILE A 162 -15.29 8.85 10.28
CA ILE A 162 -16.09 7.68 10.62
C ILE A 162 -15.31 6.77 11.55
N ASP A 163 -15.94 6.37 12.64
CA ASP A 163 -15.39 5.44 13.63
C ASP A 163 -15.91 4.03 13.35
N PHE A 164 -15.12 3.22 12.63
CA PHE A 164 -15.45 1.83 12.34
C PHE A 164 -15.15 0.95 13.56
N ARG A 165 -16.21 0.52 14.26
CA ARG A 165 -16.14 -0.31 15.47
C ARG A 165 -16.04 -1.80 15.16
N ARG A 166 -16.61 -2.26 14.05
CA ARG A 166 -16.52 -3.66 13.61
C ARG A 166 -16.55 -3.78 12.10
N GLN A 167 -15.65 -4.58 11.53
CA GLN A 167 -15.42 -4.66 10.10
C GLN A 167 -14.92 -6.04 9.66
N GLU A 168 -15.39 -6.52 8.50
CA GLU A 168 -14.91 -7.74 7.84
C GLU A 168 -13.81 -7.37 6.84
N LEU A 169 -12.61 -7.95 6.96
CA LEU A 169 -11.54 -7.79 5.97
C LEU A 169 -11.96 -8.49 4.68
N THR A 170 -11.93 -7.77 3.54
CA THR A 170 -12.31 -8.33 2.23
C THR A 170 -11.10 -8.52 1.33
N GLU A 171 -10.14 -7.60 1.36
CA GLU A 171 -8.84 -7.72 0.71
C GLU A 171 -7.80 -6.82 1.38
N PHE A 172 -6.52 -7.02 1.05
CA PHE A 172 -5.57 -5.92 1.14
C PHE A 172 -4.69 -5.89 -0.10
N SER A 173 -4.25 -4.68 -0.41
CA SER A 173 -3.51 -4.36 -1.62
C SER A 173 -2.16 -3.78 -1.27
N ILE A 174 -1.11 -4.20 -1.97
CA ILE A 174 0.08 -3.36 -2.08
C ILE A 174 -0.29 -2.21 -3.00
N VAL A 175 -0.06 -1.03 -2.48
CA VAL A 175 -0.45 0.25 -3.06
C VAL A 175 0.81 1.10 -3.02
N GLY A 176 0.94 2.09 -3.90
CA GLY A 176 1.98 3.10 -3.69
C GLY A 176 1.92 3.70 -2.27
N VAL A 177 0.73 3.64 -1.65
CA VAL A 177 0.22 4.58 -0.66
C VAL A 177 -0.97 4.01 0.12
N PRO A 178 -1.04 4.18 1.44
CA PRO A 178 -2.19 3.78 2.24
C PRO A 178 -3.15 4.95 2.57
N CYS A 179 -4.39 4.65 2.98
CA CYS A 179 -5.20 5.67 3.67
C CYS A 179 -4.70 5.88 5.10
N ASN A 180 -4.59 4.79 5.87
CA ASN A 180 -3.93 4.74 7.18
C ASN A 180 -2.42 5.03 7.05
N PRO A 181 -1.85 6.09 7.67
CA PRO A 181 -0.45 6.47 7.48
C PRO A 181 0.60 5.48 7.97
N GLU A 182 0.24 4.55 8.86
CA GLU A 182 1.14 3.58 9.49
C GLU A 182 1.16 2.22 8.77
N ALA A 183 0.29 2.02 7.78
CA ALA A 183 0.16 0.79 7.01
C ALA A 183 1.32 0.59 5.99
N LEU A 184 2.50 0.28 6.53
CA LEU A 184 3.79 0.24 5.86
C LEU A 184 4.53 -1.09 6.05
N LEU A 185 5.47 -1.36 5.14
CA LEU A 185 6.45 -2.44 5.20
C LEU A 185 7.28 -2.35 6.49
N ASP A 186 7.30 -3.45 7.24
CA ASP A 186 7.93 -3.53 8.56
C ASP A 186 9.45 -3.32 8.49
N PRO A 187 10.06 -2.60 9.47
CA PRO A 187 11.48 -2.27 9.50
C PRO A 187 12.39 -3.42 9.99
N SER A 188 11.91 -4.67 9.96
CA SER A 188 12.79 -5.85 10.01
C SER A 188 13.65 -5.98 8.75
N VAL A 189 13.23 -5.29 7.66
CA VAL A 189 14.09 -4.80 6.59
C VAL A 189 15.03 -3.74 7.17
N ALA A 190 16.34 -4.03 7.19
CA ALA A 190 17.33 -3.32 8.02
C ALA A 190 17.25 -1.77 7.91
N PRO A 191 17.18 -1.04 9.04
CA PRO A 191 17.01 0.40 9.02
C PRO A 191 18.25 1.12 8.46
N ILE A 192 18.02 2.06 7.54
CA ILE A 192 19.06 2.94 7.01
C ILE A 192 19.51 3.91 8.11
N THR A 193 20.73 3.73 8.61
CA THR A 193 21.41 4.77 9.39
C THR A 193 21.89 5.86 8.44
N ILE A 194 21.25 7.03 8.48
CA ILE A 194 21.74 8.21 7.77
C ILE A 194 22.97 8.74 8.53
N SER A 195 24.17 8.39 8.05
CA SER A 195 25.39 9.13 8.37
C SER A 195 25.21 10.58 7.92
N SER A 196 25.25 11.51 8.87
CA SER A 196 25.26 12.95 8.60
C SER A 196 26.64 13.48 8.22
N ASP A 197 27.64 12.60 8.10
CA ASP A 197 29.04 13.01 8.01
C ASP A 197 29.41 13.50 6.60
N ALA A 198 29.69 14.79 6.50
CA ALA A 198 29.90 15.52 5.25
C ALA A 198 31.11 15.03 4.41
N ASP A 199 31.95 14.14 4.94
CA ASP A 199 33.08 13.55 4.24
C ASP A 199 32.70 12.33 3.38
N ASP A 200 31.59 11.64 3.68
CA ASP A 200 31.10 10.52 2.86
C ASP A 200 30.65 11.01 1.46
N LEU A 201 30.01 12.18 1.36
CA LEU A 201 29.62 12.77 0.08
C LEU A 201 30.83 13.12 -0.82
N LYS A 202 31.96 13.53 -0.22
CA LYS A 202 33.20 13.85 -0.94
C LYS A 202 33.88 12.57 -1.47
N ASN A 203 33.79 11.48 -0.73
CA ASN A 203 34.28 10.17 -1.15
C ASN A 203 33.41 9.53 -2.25
N LEU A 204 32.09 9.73 -2.22
CA LEU A 204 31.20 9.18 -3.25
C LEU A 204 31.37 9.88 -4.62
N THR A 205 31.62 11.18 -4.61
CA THR A 205 31.84 11.98 -5.83
C THR A 205 33.22 11.73 -6.47
N SER A 206 34.25 11.47 -5.67
CA SER A 206 35.61 11.13 -6.15
C SER A 206 35.74 9.70 -6.66
N ARG A 207 34.96 8.73 -6.16
CA ARG A 207 34.96 7.32 -6.64
C ARG A 207 34.42 7.14 -8.06
N ARG A 208 33.72 8.12 -8.66
CA ARG A 208 33.24 8.08 -10.06
C ARG A 208 34.30 8.57 -11.05
N ASN A 209 35.33 7.74 -11.26
CA ASN A 209 36.44 8.01 -12.19
C ASN A 209 35.99 8.29 -13.63
N ALA A 210 36.71 9.17 -14.33
CA ALA A 210 36.35 9.67 -15.67
C ALA A 210 36.11 8.58 -16.74
N ALA A 211 36.75 7.41 -16.61
CA ALA A 211 36.54 6.24 -17.47
C ALA A 211 35.07 5.76 -17.47
N SER A 212 34.39 5.79 -16.32
CA SER A 212 32.97 5.43 -16.20
C SER A 212 32.08 6.38 -17.02
N ARG A 213 32.36 7.68 -16.99
CA ARG A 213 31.63 8.69 -17.77
C ARG A 213 31.85 8.55 -19.28
N ALA A 214 33.06 8.15 -19.69
CA ALA A 214 33.39 7.89 -21.09
C ALA A 214 32.69 6.62 -21.63
N ALA A 215 32.65 5.55 -20.83
CA ALA A 215 31.93 4.32 -21.17
C ALA A 215 30.42 4.57 -21.33
N GLU A 216 29.80 5.28 -20.39
CA GLU A 216 28.37 5.57 -20.44
C GLU A 216 28.00 6.49 -21.63
N ARG A 217 28.84 7.50 -21.93
CA ARG A 217 28.67 8.32 -23.15
C ARG A 217 28.76 7.51 -24.44
N ARG A 218 29.68 6.54 -24.54
CA ARG A 218 29.75 5.63 -25.70
C ARG A 218 28.49 4.78 -25.80
N ARG A 219 28.03 4.20 -24.70
CA ARG A 219 26.80 3.36 -24.64
C ARG A 219 25.57 4.14 -25.11
N LEU A 220 25.39 5.37 -24.62
CA LEU A 220 24.28 6.24 -25.02
C LEU A 220 24.35 6.69 -26.49
N HIS A 221 25.55 6.89 -27.03
CA HIS A 221 25.74 7.17 -28.45
C HIS A 221 25.35 5.96 -29.31
N ASP A 222 25.81 4.77 -28.96
CA ASP A 222 25.55 3.51 -29.68
C ASP A 222 24.04 3.19 -29.74
N ILE A 223 23.32 3.41 -28.64
CA ILE A 223 21.86 3.28 -28.55
C ILE A 223 21.16 4.26 -29.50
N ARG A 224 21.62 5.52 -29.56
CA ARG A 224 21.06 6.53 -30.48
C ARG A 224 21.33 6.19 -31.95
N SER A 225 22.55 5.76 -32.29
CA SER A 225 22.92 5.36 -33.66
C SER A 225 22.05 4.20 -34.16
N LYS A 226 21.85 3.16 -33.34
CA LYS A 226 21.01 2.01 -33.68
C LYS A 226 19.53 2.38 -33.87
N ARG A 227 19.02 3.34 -33.10
CA ARG A 227 17.62 3.81 -33.20
C ARG A 227 17.35 4.68 -34.43
N ILE A 228 18.38 5.35 -34.97
CA ILE A 228 18.29 6.09 -36.24
C ILE A 228 18.35 5.13 -37.44
N ALA A 229 19.20 4.11 -37.36
CA ALA A 229 19.33 3.08 -38.40
C ALA A 229 18.10 2.15 -38.53
N SER A 230 17.20 2.13 -37.55
CA SER A 230 15.93 1.38 -37.60
C SER A 230 14.73 2.22 -38.04
N LEU A 231 14.96 3.44 -38.54
CA LEU A 231 13.93 4.40 -38.98
C LEU A 231 14.16 4.88 -40.43
N ALA A 232 15.07 4.22 -41.15
CA ALA A 232 15.39 4.42 -42.56
C ALA A 232 15.33 3.06 -43.29
#